data_AF-A0A5N4DKC4-F1
#
_entry.id   AF-A0A5N4DKC4-F1
#
_cell.length_a   1.000
_cell.length_b   1.000
_cell.length_c   1.000
_cell.angle_alpha   90.00
_cell.angle_beta   90.00
_cell.angle_gamma   90.00
#
_symmetry.space_group_name_H-M   'P 1'
#
loop_
_entity.id
_entity.type
_entity.pdbx_description
1 polymer ?
#
loop_
_entity_poly.entity_id
_entity_poly.type
_entity_poly.pdbx_seq_one_letter_code
_entity_poly.pdbx_strand_id
1 'polypeptide(L)'
;MVIDQICSRVMLLLGGFNLNNMNMSRANVYVAHSLAGTSVQNILHWSQAVNSGELRAFDWGSETKNLEKGNQPTPIRYKVRDMTVPTAMWTGGQDWLSNPEDVRTLLSEVTNLIYHKNIPEWAHVDFILGLDAPHRMYNEIIHLMKQEETSLSQGTFSVSL
;
A
#
# COMPACT_ATOMS: atom_id res chain seq x y z
N MET A 1 -2.03 10.02 29.45
CA MET A 1 -3.15 10.84 28.96
C MET A 1 -2.76 11.83 27.87
N VAL A 2 -1.73 12.69 28.02
CA VAL A 2 -1.26 13.59 26.93
C VAL A 2 -0.42 12.85 25.88
N ILE A 3 0.46 11.95 26.32
CA ILE A 3 1.29 11.13 25.41
C ILE A 3 0.42 10.23 24.53
N ASP A 4 -0.61 9.59 25.10
CA ASP A 4 -1.52 8.70 24.36
C ASP A 4 -2.26 9.44 23.23
N GLN A 5 -2.67 10.70 23.46
CA GLN A 5 -3.31 11.53 22.44
C GLN A 5 -2.35 11.96 21.32
N ILE A 6 -1.08 12.22 21.63
CA ILE A 6 -0.06 12.58 20.64
C ILE A 6 0.33 11.33 19.82
N CYS A 7 0.51 10.19 20.47
CA CYS A 7 0.78 8.90 19.81
C CYS A 7 -0.34 8.53 18.85
N SER A 8 -1.60 8.70 19.26
CA SER A 8 -2.77 8.48 18.40
C SER A 8 -2.78 9.42 17.17
N ARG A 9 -2.39 10.70 17.31
CA ARG A 9 -2.33 11.65 16.19
C ARG A 9 -1.17 11.39 15.21
N VAL A 10 -0.01 10.97 15.71
CA VAL A 10 1.13 10.56 14.88
C VAL A 10 0.78 9.32 14.06
N MET A 11 0.07 8.37 14.66
CA MET A 11 -0.38 7.16 13.96
C MET A 11 -1.55 7.42 13.00
N LEU A 12 -2.38 8.44 13.27
CA LEU A 12 -3.41 8.91 12.32
C LEU A 12 -2.79 9.37 10.98
N LEU A 13 -1.59 9.95 11.02
CA LEU A 13 -0.85 10.36 9.82
C LEU A 13 -0.42 9.17 8.93
N LEU A 14 -0.50 7.93 9.45
CA LEU A 14 -0.14 6.71 8.72
C LEU A 14 -1.33 6.03 8.01
N GLY A 15 -2.48 6.71 7.83
CA GLY A 15 -3.60 6.15 7.07
C GLY A 15 -4.73 5.51 7.90
N GLY A 16 -4.75 5.76 9.21
CA GLY A 16 -5.79 5.28 10.13
C GLY A 16 -5.37 4.06 10.96
N PHE A 17 -6.02 3.86 12.11
CA PHE A 17 -5.74 2.76 13.04
C PHE A 17 -7.04 2.16 13.58
N ASN A 18 -7.04 0.83 13.78
CA ASN A 18 -8.08 0.12 14.49
C ASN A 18 -7.63 -0.20 15.92
N LEU A 19 -8.11 0.57 16.92
CA LEU A 19 -7.75 0.34 18.34
C LEU A 19 -8.12 -1.05 18.84
N ASN A 20 -9.17 -1.64 18.27
CA ASN A 20 -9.64 -2.96 18.69
C ASN A 20 -8.73 -4.09 18.18
N ASN A 21 -7.86 -3.80 17.20
CA ASN A 21 -6.98 -4.77 16.57
C ASN A 21 -5.50 -4.42 16.73
N MET A 22 -5.14 -3.53 17.64
CA MET A 22 -3.75 -3.13 17.91
C MET A 22 -3.33 -3.47 19.34
N ASN A 23 -2.10 -4.00 19.51
CA ASN A 23 -1.52 -4.17 20.84
C ASN A 23 -1.09 -2.83 21.45
N MET A 24 -1.97 -2.21 22.23
CA MET A 24 -1.71 -0.91 22.84
C MET A 24 -0.55 -0.92 23.86
N SER A 25 -0.25 -2.05 24.49
CA SER A 25 0.93 -2.17 25.37
C SER A 25 2.26 -2.02 24.63
N ARG A 26 2.26 -2.09 23.28
CA ARG A 26 3.42 -1.87 22.42
C ARG A 26 3.40 -0.54 21.68
N ALA A 27 2.43 0.34 21.96
CA ALA A 27 2.30 1.63 21.27
C ALA A 27 3.57 2.48 21.34
N ASN A 28 4.30 2.44 22.46
CA ASN A 28 5.58 3.11 22.63
C ASN A 28 6.65 2.63 21.64
N VAL A 29 6.72 1.32 21.38
CA VAL A 29 7.64 0.73 20.40
C VAL A 29 7.28 1.20 19.01
N TYR A 30 5.99 1.17 18.66
CA TYR A 30 5.55 1.59 17.34
C TYR A 30 5.86 3.07 17.09
N VAL A 31 5.55 3.95 18.03
CA VAL A 31 5.82 5.40 17.88
C VAL A 31 7.31 5.70 17.84
N ALA A 32 8.13 4.97 18.60
CA ALA A 32 9.58 5.18 18.61
C ALA A 32 10.28 4.76 17.30
N HIS A 33 9.66 3.88 16.50
CA HIS A 33 10.24 3.32 15.28
C HIS A 33 9.48 3.67 13.99
N SER A 34 8.27 4.21 14.10
CA SER A 34 7.48 4.71 12.97
C SER A 34 7.92 6.13 12.59
N LEU A 35 7.64 6.52 11.34
CA LEU A 35 8.16 7.74 10.72
C LEU A 35 9.71 7.76 10.68
N ALA A 36 10.31 6.64 10.27
CA ALA A 36 11.75 6.41 10.16
C ALA A 36 12.53 7.37 9.21
N GLY A 37 11.91 8.47 8.78
CA GLY A 37 12.46 9.49 7.91
C GLY A 37 12.03 9.32 6.46
N THR A 38 11.71 10.44 5.81
CA THR A 38 11.52 10.54 4.36
C THR A 38 11.92 11.94 3.88
N SER A 39 12.15 12.12 2.58
CA SER A 39 12.52 13.43 2.03
C SER A 39 11.31 14.35 1.89
N VAL A 40 11.53 15.66 1.98
CA VAL A 40 10.50 16.67 1.70
C VAL A 40 9.96 16.49 0.27
N GLN A 41 10.81 16.13 -0.69
CA GLN A 41 10.42 15.86 -2.07
C GLN A 41 9.40 14.71 -2.16
N ASN A 42 9.55 13.64 -1.37
CA ASN A 42 8.59 12.54 -1.35
C ASN A 42 7.22 13.00 -0.82
N ILE A 43 7.20 13.81 0.24
CA ILE A 43 5.94 14.39 0.76
C ILE A 43 5.29 15.33 -0.27
N LEU A 44 6.09 16.12 -1.00
CA LEU A 44 5.58 16.95 -2.09
C LEU A 44 5.01 16.10 -3.24
N HIS A 45 5.62 14.96 -3.55
CA HIS A 45 5.11 14.04 -4.57
C HIS A 45 3.75 13.46 -4.18
N TRP A 46 3.59 13.04 -2.92
CA TRP A 46 2.29 12.60 -2.40
C TRP A 46 1.23 13.72 -2.49
N SER A 47 1.60 14.96 -2.18
CA SER A 47 0.70 16.12 -2.37
C SER A 47 0.30 16.32 -3.84
N GLN A 48 1.24 16.17 -4.78
CA GLN A 48 0.93 16.20 -6.21
C GLN A 48 -0.02 15.08 -6.63
N ALA A 49 0.15 13.86 -6.09
CA ALA A 49 -0.73 12.73 -6.37
C ALA A 49 -2.15 13.00 -5.86
N VAL A 50 -2.30 13.48 -4.62
CA VAL A 50 -3.60 13.84 -4.03
C VAL A 50 -4.29 14.97 -4.83
N ASN A 51 -3.53 15.99 -5.23
CA ASN A 51 -4.11 17.13 -5.96
C ASN A 51 -4.49 16.79 -7.41
N SER A 52 -3.76 15.89 -8.06
CA SER A 52 -4.01 15.52 -9.46
C SER A 52 -4.95 14.33 -9.62
N GLY A 53 -5.02 13.43 -8.63
CA GLY A 53 -5.70 12.15 -8.75
C GLY A 53 -4.99 11.17 -9.71
N GLU A 54 -3.73 11.42 -10.05
CA GLU A 54 -2.99 10.66 -11.06
C GLU A 54 -1.78 9.95 -10.48
N LEU A 55 -1.62 8.68 -10.84
CA LEU A 55 -0.38 7.95 -10.62
C LEU A 55 0.65 8.35 -11.69
N ARG A 56 1.54 9.28 -11.34
CA ARG A 56 2.55 9.83 -12.25
C ARG A 56 3.87 10.14 -11.56
N ALA A 57 4.92 10.33 -12.36
CA ALA A 57 6.23 10.76 -11.89
C ALA A 57 6.17 12.13 -11.17
N PHE A 58 7.20 12.45 -10.40
CA PHE A 58 7.29 13.73 -9.69
C PHE A 58 7.34 14.91 -10.68
N ASP A 59 6.53 15.92 -10.43
CA ASP A 59 6.58 17.18 -11.18
C ASP A 59 7.62 18.13 -10.56
N TRP A 60 8.65 18.45 -11.32
CA TRP A 60 9.73 19.34 -10.90
C TRP A 60 9.37 20.83 -10.98
N GLY A 61 8.14 21.15 -11.39
CA GLY A 61 7.57 22.50 -11.36
C GLY A 61 7.87 23.35 -12.61
N SER A 62 8.59 22.81 -13.59
CA SER A 62 8.74 23.42 -14.92
C SER A 62 9.10 22.38 -15.98
N GLU A 63 8.74 22.65 -17.24
CA GLU A 63 9.06 21.76 -18.37
C GLU A 63 10.56 21.53 -18.51
N THR A 64 11.38 22.58 -18.35
CA THR A 64 12.84 22.48 -18.40
C THR A 64 13.38 21.50 -17.36
N LYS A 65 12.90 21.60 -16.11
CA LYS A 65 13.35 20.68 -15.05
C LYS A 65 12.82 19.26 -15.24
N ASN A 66 11.59 19.11 -15.75
CA ASN A 66 11.04 17.80 -16.09
C ASN A 66 11.85 17.15 -17.23
N LEU A 67 12.26 17.91 -18.24
CA LEU A 67 13.14 17.43 -19.32
C LEU A 67 14.51 17.01 -18.77
N GLU A 68 15.13 17.85 -17.93
CA GLU A 68 16.42 17.55 -17.29
C GLU A 68 16.39 16.26 -16.47
N LYS A 69 15.25 15.91 -15.87
CA LYS A 69 15.13 14.80 -14.91
C LYS A 69 14.50 13.54 -15.49
N GLY A 70 13.59 13.68 -16.44
CA GLY A 70 12.77 12.60 -16.97
C GLY A 70 12.73 12.52 -18.50
N ASN A 71 13.51 13.35 -19.21
CA ASN A 71 13.53 13.44 -20.68
C ASN A 71 12.15 13.69 -21.31
N GLN A 72 11.21 14.22 -20.53
CA GLN A 72 9.86 14.59 -20.96
C GLN A 72 9.47 15.93 -20.35
N PRO A 73 8.76 16.81 -21.07
CA PRO A 73 8.38 18.13 -20.55
C PRO A 73 7.28 18.04 -19.47
N THR A 74 6.52 16.95 -19.45
CA THR A 74 5.48 16.68 -18.46
C THR A 74 5.77 15.37 -17.71
N PRO A 75 5.31 15.25 -16.45
CA PRO A 75 5.51 14.02 -15.68
C PRO A 75 4.81 12.83 -16.33
N ILE A 76 5.56 11.73 -16.51
CA ILE A 76 5.06 10.50 -17.13
C ILE A 76 4.01 9.85 -16.22
N ARG A 77 2.87 9.48 -16.78
CA ARG A 77 1.85 8.67 -16.08
C ARG A 77 2.26 7.21 -16.05
N TYR A 78 2.15 6.58 -14.89
CA TYR A 78 2.35 5.15 -14.74
C TYR A 78 1.02 4.43 -15.01
N LYS A 79 1.05 3.44 -15.91
CA LYS A 79 -0.12 2.64 -16.25
C LYS A 79 -0.03 1.32 -15.50
N VAL A 80 -0.90 1.11 -14.52
CA VAL A 80 -0.93 -0.15 -13.76
C VAL A 80 -1.22 -1.33 -14.69
N ARG A 81 -1.98 -1.10 -15.78
CA ARG A 81 -2.26 -2.11 -16.80
C ARG A 81 -1.03 -2.72 -17.46
N ASP A 82 0.10 -2.01 -17.49
CA ASP A 82 1.35 -2.51 -18.06
C ASP A 82 2.07 -3.48 -17.11
N MET A 83 1.61 -3.61 -15.85
CA MET A 83 2.14 -4.55 -14.87
C MET A 83 1.59 -5.96 -15.10
N THR A 84 2.44 -6.86 -15.60
CA THR A 84 2.06 -8.26 -15.91
C THR A 84 2.32 -9.25 -14.78
N VAL A 85 2.93 -8.80 -13.68
CA VAL A 85 3.32 -9.64 -12.54
C VAL A 85 2.07 -10.21 -11.85
N PRO A 86 2.01 -11.54 -11.57
CA PRO A 86 0.95 -12.13 -10.75
C PRO A 86 0.84 -11.40 -9.40
N THR A 87 -0.31 -10.80 -9.13
CA THR A 87 -0.49 -9.90 -7.99
C THR A 87 -1.60 -10.43 -7.09
N ALA A 88 -1.29 -10.58 -5.79
CA ALA A 88 -2.25 -10.86 -4.73
C ALA A 88 -2.45 -9.59 -3.89
N MET A 89 -3.70 -9.20 -3.63
CA MET A 89 -4.04 -7.97 -2.93
C MET A 89 -4.87 -8.23 -1.67
N TRP A 90 -4.51 -7.60 -0.55
CA TRP A 90 -5.37 -7.47 0.62
C TRP A 90 -5.70 -5.99 0.83
N THR A 91 -6.95 -5.69 1.14
CA THR A 91 -7.47 -4.30 1.18
C THR A 91 -8.35 -4.10 2.41
N GLY A 92 -8.31 -2.92 3.01
CA GLY A 92 -9.00 -2.60 4.26
C GLY A 92 -10.24 -1.75 3.99
N GLY A 93 -11.37 -2.07 4.62
CA GLY A 93 -12.59 -1.27 4.44
C GLY A 93 -12.57 0.05 5.22
N GLN A 94 -11.72 0.17 6.25
CA GLN A 94 -11.53 1.38 7.05
C GLN A 94 -10.18 2.06 6.78
N ASP A 95 -9.50 1.69 5.70
CA ASP A 95 -8.24 2.29 5.29
C ASP A 95 -8.48 3.69 4.73
N TRP A 96 -7.78 4.70 5.26
CA TRP A 96 -7.92 6.08 4.80
C TRP A 96 -6.89 6.46 3.73
N LEU A 97 -5.76 5.76 3.67
CA LEU A 97 -4.69 6.03 2.71
C LEU A 97 -4.89 5.23 1.42
N SER A 98 -5.16 3.93 1.55
CA SER A 98 -5.59 3.06 0.46
C SER A 98 -7.10 2.90 0.51
N ASN A 99 -7.82 4.01 0.37
CA ASN A 99 -9.26 4.01 0.56
C ASN A 99 -10.00 3.11 -0.46
N PRO A 100 -11.21 2.63 -0.14
CA PRO A 100 -11.94 1.70 -1.00
C PRO A 100 -12.26 2.22 -2.42
N GLU A 101 -12.32 3.53 -2.62
CA GLU A 101 -12.58 4.14 -3.93
C GLU A 101 -11.37 4.00 -4.85
N ASP A 102 -10.19 4.38 -4.36
CA ASP A 102 -8.93 4.26 -5.08
C ASP A 102 -8.58 2.79 -5.32
N VAL A 103 -8.82 1.92 -4.33
CA VAL A 103 -8.65 0.47 -4.46
C VAL A 103 -9.54 -0.10 -5.58
N ARG A 104 -10.79 0.34 -5.70
CA ARG A 104 -11.68 -0.14 -6.77
C ARG A 104 -11.17 0.26 -8.14
N THR A 105 -10.65 1.48 -8.25
CA THR A 105 -9.99 1.95 -9.48
C THR A 105 -8.77 1.09 -9.79
N LEU A 106 -7.90 0.86 -8.81
CA LEU A 106 -6.70 0.05 -8.94
C LEU A 106 -7.00 -1.39 -9.38
N LEU A 107 -7.99 -2.05 -8.75
CA LEU A 107 -8.41 -3.41 -9.10
C LEU A 107 -8.90 -3.52 -10.56
N SER A 108 -9.46 -2.44 -11.12
CA SER A 108 -9.87 -2.41 -12.54
C SER A 108 -8.70 -2.24 -13.51
N GLU A 109 -7.51 -1.88 -13.02
CA GLU A 109 -6.31 -1.68 -13.82
C GLU A 109 -5.28 -2.80 -13.70
N VAL A 110 -5.26 -3.57 -12.61
CA VAL A 110 -4.36 -4.71 -12.45
C VAL A 110 -4.76 -5.84 -13.41
N THR A 111 -3.89 -6.17 -14.37
CA THR A 111 -4.20 -7.14 -15.43
C THR A 111 -3.96 -8.60 -15.05
N ASN A 112 -3.12 -8.87 -14.05
CA ASN A 112 -2.82 -10.21 -13.57
C ASN A 112 -3.08 -10.33 -12.06
N LEU A 113 -4.35 -10.19 -11.66
CA LEU A 113 -4.80 -10.32 -10.28
C LEU A 113 -5.11 -11.80 -9.97
N ILE A 114 -4.26 -12.45 -9.19
CA ILE A 114 -4.41 -13.88 -8.83
C ILE A 114 -5.21 -14.09 -7.54
N TYR A 115 -5.31 -13.05 -6.71
CA TYR A 115 -6.03 -13.10 -5.44
C TYR A 115 -6.42 -11.70 -4.98
N HIS A 116 -7.63 -11.54 -4.46
CA HIS A 116 -8.04 -10.33 -3.76
C HIS A 116 -8.90 -10.66 -2.55
N LYS A 117 -8.56 -10.09 -1.41
CA LYS A 117 -9.36 -10.16 -0.18
C LYS A 117 -9.57 -8.77 0.40
N ASN A 118 -10.83 -8.42 0.62
CA ASN A 118 -11.19 -7.25 1.40
C ASN A 118 -11.45 -7.66 2.86
N ILE A 119 -10.90 -6.89 3.79
CA ILE A 119 -11.11 -7.02 5.23
C ILE A 119 -11.78 -5.72 5.72
N PRO A 120 -13.13 -5.71 5.83
CA PRO A 120 -13.89 -4.48 6.03
C PRO A 120 -13.48 -3.65 7.25
N GLU A 121 -13.06 -4.32 8.33
CA GLU A 121 -12.72 -3.72 9.61
C GLU A 121 -11.26 -3.28 9.74
N TRP A 122 -10.41 -3.61 8.78
CA TRP A 122 -8.99 -3.23 8.82
C TRP A 122 -8.78 -1.79 8.35
N ALA A 123 -7.95 -1.06 9.10
CA ALA A 123 -7.36 0.21 8.70
C ALA A 123 -5.94 -0.01 8.14
N HIS A 124 -5.27 1.07 7.73
CA HIS A 124 -4.00 0.96 6.98
C HIS A 124 -2.88 0.23 7.75
N VAL A 125 -2.82 0.41 9.07
CA VAL A 125 -1.75 -0.20 9.88
C VAL A 125 -2.06 -1.64 10.31
N ASP A 126 -3.29 -2.13 10.17
CA ASP A 126 -3.68 -3.49 10.54
C ASP A 126 -2.89 -4.55 9.74
N PHE A 127 -2.52 -4.25 8.50
CA PHE A 127 -1.70 -5.12 7.65
C PHE A 127 -0.32 -5.43 8.22
N ILE A 128 0.17 -4.62 9.18
CA ILE A 128 1.50 -4.77 9.78
C ILE A 128 1.37 -5.04 11.29
N LEU A 129 0.47 -4.31 11.96
CA LEU A 129 0.34 -4.27 13.42
C LEU A 129 -0.94 -4.93 13.94
N GLY A 130 -1.80 -5.43 13.05
CA GLY A 130 -3.05 -6.11 13.39
C GLY A 130 -2.80 -7.37 14.22
N LEU A 131 -3.50 -7.51 15.34
CA LEU A 131 -3.42 -8.69 16.20
C LEU A 131 -3.87 -9.96 15.45
N ASP A 132 -4.84 -9.82 14.56
CA ASP A 132 -5.38 -10.91 13.73
C ASP A 132 -4.66 -11.09 12.38
N ALA A 133 -3.70 -10.21 12.04
CA ALA A 133 -2.99 -10.23 10.76
C ALA A 133 -2.32 -11.56 10.41
N PRO A 134 -1.69 -12.29 11.38
CA PRO A 134 -1.14 -13.61 11.11
C PRO A 134 -2.17 -14.61 10.58
N HIS A 135 -3.36 -14.61 11.17
CA HIS A 135 -4.40 -15.57 10.83
C HIS A 135 -5.16 -15.20 9.57
N ARG A 136 -5.33 -13.90 9.30
CA ARG A 136 -6.18 -13.42 8.21
C ARG A 136 -5.45 -13.05 6.94
N MET A 137 -4.14 -12.83 7.01
CA MET A 137 -3.32 -12.45 5.86
C MET A 137 -2.01 -13.21 5.80
N TYR A 138 -1.16 -13.19 6.84
CA TYR A 138 0.21 -13.74 6.70
C TYR A 138 0.22 -15.23 6.37
N ASN A 139 -0.68 -16.02 6.98
CA ASN A 139 -0.83 -17.44 6.64
C ASN A 139 -1.29 -17.66 5.18
N GLU A 140 -2.13 -16.78 4.63
CA GLU A 140 -2.57 -16.85 3.23
C GLU A 140 -1.42 -16.50 2.28
N ILE A 141 -0.61 -15.48 2.62
CA ILE A 141 0.62 -15.14 1.86
C ILE A 141 1.57 -16.34 1.81
N ILE A 142 1.85 -16.96 2.96
CA ILE A 142 2.72 -18.15 3.05
C ILE A 142 2.14 -19.31 2.22
N HIS A 143 0.81 -19.49 2.25
CA HIS A 143 0.16 -20.53 1.46
C HIS A 143 0.33 -20.30 -0.05
N LEU A 144 0.08 -19.09 -0.54
CA LEU A 144 0.26 -18.73 -1.95
C LEU A 144 1.70 -18.94 -2.41
N MET A 145 2.69 -18.52 -1.60
CA MET A 145 4.11 -18.74 -1.91
C MET A 145 4.45 -20.24 -2.05
N LYS A 146 3.92 -21.10 -1.17
CA LYS A 146 4.14 -22.55 -1.24
C LYS A 146 3.46 -23.22 -2.43
N GLN A 147 2.29 -22.71 -2.84
CA GLN A 147 1.61 -23.19 -4.04
C GLN A 147 2.43 -22.93 -5.29
N GLU A 148 3.03 -21.74 -5.39
CA GLU A 148 3.95 -21.38 -6.48
C GLU A 148 5.24 -22.21 -6.46
N GLU A 149 5.85 -22.46 -5.30
CA GLU A 149 7.02 -23.36 -5.20
C GLU A 149 6.68 -24.79 -5.66
N THR A 150 5.46 -25.26 -5.36
CA THR A 150 4.99 -26.58 -5.77
C THR A 150 4.72 -26.64 -7.27
N SER A 151 4.12 -25.60 -7.87
CA SER A 151 3.88 -25.52 -9.32
C SER A 151 5.20 -25.46 -10.11
N LEU A 152 6.19 -24.73 -9.60
CA LEU A 152 7.54 -24.64 -10.17
C LEU A 152 8.29 -25.98 -10.12
N SER A 153 8.22 -26.69 -8.99
CA SER A 153 8.91 -27.98 -8.82
C SER A 153 8.26 -29.13 -9.61
N GLN A 154 6.97 -29.03 -9.92
CA GLN A 154 6.23 -30.02 -10.73
C GLN A 154 6.28 -29.74 -12.23
N GLY A 155 6.88 -28.63 -12.67
CA GLY A 155 6.95 -28.25 -14.10
C GLY A 155 5.59 -27.92 -14.73
N THR A 156 4.54 -27.78 -13.92
CA THR A 156 3.19 -27.49 -14.38
C THR A 156 2.90 -26.00 -14.21
N PHE A 157 3.26 -25.20 -15.22
CA PHE A 157 2.55 -23.95 -15.45
C PHE A 157 1.21 -24.29 -16.09
N SER A 158 0.15 -24.39 -15.29
CA SER A 158 -1.22 -24.29 -15.81
C SER A 158 -1.81 -22.97 -15.36
N VAL A 159 -1.64 -21.93 -16.17
CA VAL A 159 -2.58 -20.81 -16.18
C VAL A 159 -3.85 -21.37 -16.79
N SER A 160 -4.84 -21.68 -15.95
CA SER A 160 -6.19 -21.95 -16.44
C SER A 160 -6.75 -20.64 -17.03
N LEU A 161 -6.97 -20.67 -18.35
CA LEU A 161 -7.60 -19.61 -19.17
C LEU A 161 -9.00 -19.24 -18.69
#